data_AF-A0A7V2HZC1-F1
#
_entry.id   AF-A0A7V2HZC1-F1
#
_cell.length_a   1.000
_cell.length_b   1.000
_cell.length_c   1.000
_cell.angle_alpha   90.00
_cell.angle_beta   90.00
_cell.angle_gamma   90.00
#
_symmetry.space_group_name_H-M   'P 1'
#
loop_
_entity.id
_entity.type
_entity.pdbx_description
1 polymer ?
#
loop_
_entity_poly.entity_id
_entity_poly.type
_entity_poly.pdbx_seq_one_letter_code
_entity_poly.pdbx_strand_id
1 'polypeptide(L)'
;MKMFLNFIKYLAFPIKLKKKAFINFFLKKKLFYIFDFRKNLTLKPLRVIGLYHFALLVPNRKNLAGILRKLINNVKFEGFADHGVSEAIRNDN
;
A
#
# COMPACT_ATOMS: atom_id res chain seq x y z
N MET A 1 -1.89 -9.11 -6.98
CA MET A 1 -2.92 -8.15 -7.49
C MET A 1 -4.15 -8.04 -6.58
N LYS A 2 -4.87 -9.13 -6.29
CA LYS A 2 -6.07 -9.11 -5.41
C LYS A 2 -5.76 -8.55 -4.01
N MET A 3 -4.59 -8.92 -3.47
CA MET A 3 -4.13 -8.47 -2.15
C MET A 3 -3.87 -6.95 -2.06
N PHE A 4 -3.09 -6.38 -3.00
CA PHE A 4 -2.83 -4.94 -3.04
C PHE A 4 -4.11 -4.11 -3.26
N LEU A 5 -4.99 -4.53 -4.16
CA LEU A 5 -6.27 -3.84 -4.38
C LEU A 5 -7.19 -3.95 -3.16
N ASN A 6 -7.20 -5.08 -2.46
CA ASN A 6 -7.92 -5.24 -1.19
C ASN A 6 -7.33 -4.33 -0.11
N PHE A 7 -6.00 -4.26 0.02
CA PHE A 7 -5.32 -3.38 0.97
C PHE A 7 -5.70 -1.91 0.75
N ILE A 8 -5.64 -1.42 -0.50
CA ILE A 8 -6.05 -0.04 -0.80
C ILE A 8 -7.56 0.17 -0.55
N LYS A 9 -8.41 -0.82 -0.80
CA LYS A 9 -9.84 -0.76 -0.48
C LYS A 9 -10.08 -0.59 1.02
N TYR A 10 -9.32 -1.28 1.87
CA TYR A 10 -9.45 -1.16 3.34
C TYR A 10 -8.97 0.18 3.90
N LEU A 11 -8.04 0.81 3.20
CA LEU A 11 -7.54 2.14 3.53
C LEU A 11 -8.50 3.28 3.12
N ALA A 12 -9.64 2.94 2.51
CA ALA A 12 -10.70 3.88 2.12
C ALA A 12 -10.24 5.01 1.18
N PHE A 13 -9.17 4.79 0.42
CA PHE A 13 -8.75 5.75 -0.60
C PHE A 13 -9.75 5.75 -1.77
N PRO A 14 -10.07 6.93 -2.34
CA PRO A 14 -10.82 6.98 -3.59
C PRO A 14 -9.95 6.41 -4.73
N ILE A 15 -10.32 5.23 -5.22
CA ILE A 15 -9.68 4.58 -6.37
C ILE A 15 -10.41 5.03 -7.63
N LYS A 16 -9.67 5.53 -8.63
CA LYS A 16 -10.20 5.75 -9.99
C LYS A 16 -9.46 4.86 -10.97
N LEU A 17 -10.14 3.81 -11.42
CA LEU A 17 -9.65 2.95 -12.50
C LEU A 17 -9.71 3.74 -13.81
N LYS A 18 -8.58 3.93 -14.50
CA LYS A 18 -8.52 4.56 -15.81
C LYS A 18 -7.90 3.59 -16.83
N LYS A 19 -8.77 2.91 -17.60
CA LYS A 19 -8.46 2.01 -18.73
C LYS A 19 -7.67 0.74 -18.37
N LYS A 20 -7.71 -0.27 -19.26
CA LYS A 20 -7.14 -1.62 -19.11
C LYS A 20 -5.63 -1.69 -18.81
N ALA A 21 -4.89 -0.57 -18.87
CA ALA A 21 -3.42 -0.54 -18.75
C ALA A 21 -2.91 0.14 -17.47
N PHE A 22 -3.71 0.95 -16.76
CA PHE A 22 -3.23 1.66 -15.57
C PHE A 22 -4.30 1.76 -14.48
N ILE A 23 -3.86 1.74 -13.21
CA ILE A 23 -4.69 2.10 -12.06
C ILE A 23 -4.07 3.33 -11.38
N ASN A 24 -4.87 4.38 -11.27
CA ASN A 24 -4.46 5.64 -10.68
C ASN A 24 -5.09 5.79 -9.29
N PHE A 25 -4.25 6.00 -8.29
CA PHE A 25 -4.67 6.22 -6.91
C PHE A 25 -4.60 7.70 -6.57
N PHE A 26 -5.70 8.21 -6.00
CA PHE A 26 -5.83 9.63 -5.66
C PHE A 26 -6.03 9.81 -4.16
N LEU A 27 -5.44 10.89 -3.62
CA LEU A 27 -5.69 11.38 -2.26
C LEU A 27 -6.12 12.84 -2.36
N LYS A 28 -7.32 13.17 -1.87
CA LYS A 28 -7.90 14.53 -1.95
C LYS A 28 -7.78 15.17 -3.36
N LYS A 29 -8.06 14.38 -4.41
CA LYS A 29 -7.94 14.76 -5.84
C LYS A 29 -6.52 14.86 -6.40
N LYS A 30 -5.46 14.68 -5.59
CA LYS A 30 -4.07 14.61 -6.07
C LYS A 30 -3.71 13.16 -6.42
N LEU A 31 -3.16 12.94 -7.62
CA LEU A 31 -2.60 11.65 -8.02
C LEU A 31 -1.36 11.38 -7.17
N PHE A 32 -1.29 10.22 -6.53
CA PHE A 32 -0.13 9.86 -5.67
C PHE A 32 0.53 8.55 -6.06
N TYR A 33 -0.17 7.65 -6.77
CA TYR A 33 0.41 6.39 -7.22
C TYR A 33 -0.24 5.95 -8.53
N ILE A 34 0.59 5.42 -9.44
CA ILE A 34 0.16 4.82 -10.70
C ILE A 34 0.66 3.39 -10.70
N PHE A 35 -0.25 2.45 -10.88
CA PHE A 35 0.09 1.06 -11.15
C PHE A 35 -0.06 0.81 -12.65
N ASP A 36 1.01 0.36 -13.29
CA ASP A 36 1.10 0.16 -14.73
C ASP A 36 1.08 -1.34 -15.06
N PHE A 37 0.14 -1.75 -15.92
CA PHE A 37 -0.07 -3.12 -16.39
C PHE A 37 0.47 -3.30 -17.82
N ARG A 38 1.75 -2.98 -18.02
CA ARG A 38 2.45 -3.36 -19.25
C ARG A 38 2.59 -4.88 -19.33
N LYS A 39 2.29 -5.44 -20.51
CA LYS A 39 2.67 -6.83 -20.86
C LYS A 39 4.15 -6.85 -21.29
N ASN A 40 4.79 -8.01 -21.21
CA ASN A 40 6.21 -8.21 -21.57
C ASN A 40 7.20 -7.44 -20.69
N LEU A 41 6.92 -7.34 -19.38
CA LEU A 41 7.88 -6.83 -18.42
C LEU A 41 9.00 -7.86 -18.21
N THR A 42 10.25 -7.43 -18.33
CA THR A 42 11.40 -8.22 -17.89
C THR A 42 11.47 -8.23 -16.37
N LEU A 43 11.80 -9.38 -15.79
CA LEU A 43 12.00 -9.48 -14.34
C LEU A 43 13.12 -8.53 -13.93
N LYS A 44 12.90 -7.81 -12.84
CA LYS A 44 13.90 -6.91 -12.29
C LYS A 44 15.09 -7.75 -11.79
N PRO A 45 16.34 -7.45 -12.17
CA PRO A 45 17.50 -8.16 -11.65
C PRO A 45 17.57 -8.03 -10.12
N LEU A 46 18.16 -9.00 -9.44
CA LEU A 46 18.40 -8.90 -8.00
C LEU A 46 19.34 -7.73 -7.70
N ARG A 47 19.12 -7.04 -6.56
CA ARG A 47 19.97 -5.96 -6.04
C ARG A 47 20.09 -4.72 -6.93
N VAL A 48 19.01 -4.33 -7.61
CA VAL A 48 18.97 -3.06 -8.35
C VAL A 48 18.22 -1.98 -7.58
N ILE A 49 18.58 -0.72 -7.83
CA ILE A 49 17.95 0.46 -7.21
C ILE A 49 16.47 0.53 -7.64
N GLY A 50 15.59 0.87 -6.70
CA GLY A 50 14.18 1.16 -6.96
C GLY A 50 13.37 1.27 -5.67
N LEU A 51 12.04 1.21 -5.79
CA LEU A 51 11.14 1.29 -4.64
C LEU A 51 11.34 0.08 -3.72
N TYR A 52 11.93 0.30 -2.55
CA TYR A 52 12.20 -0.73 -1.55
C TYR A 52 11.03 -0.92 -0.57
N HIS A 53 10.49 0.19 -0.08
CA HIS A 53 9.30 0.23 0.80
C HIS A 53 8.52 1.52 0.56
N PHE A 54 7.23 1.48 0.87
CA PHE A 54 6.33 2.63 0.85
C PHE A 54 5.51 2.65 2.13
N ALA A 55 5.49 3.80 2.82
CA ALA A 55 4.76 3.97 4.07
C ALA A 55 3.68 5.03 3.93
N LEU A 56 2.51 4.77 4.52
CA LEU A 56 1.41 5.71 4.60
C LEU A 56 1.32 6.23 6.03
N LEU A 57 1.54 7.53 6.20
CA LEU A 57 1.35 8.19 7.49
C LEU A 57 -0.14 8.26 7.82
N VAL A 58 -0.49 7.88 9.05
CA VAL A 58 -1.84 7.99 9.58
C VAL A 58 -1.89 9.06 10.68
N PRO A 59 -3.05 9.72 10.89
CA PRO A 59 -3.09 10.91 11.75
C PRO A 59 -2.70 10.64 13.21
N ASN A 60 -3.00 9.45 13.73
CA ASN A 60 -2.70 9.06 15.11
C ASN A 60 -2.78 7.54 15.31
N ARG A 61 -2.37 7.10 16.50
CA ARG A 61 -2.41 5.70 16.96
C ARG A 61 -3.79 5.04 16.86
N LYS A 62 -4.87 5.76 17.18
CA LYS A 62 -6.25 5.20 17.09
C LYS A 62 -6.59 4.87 15.63
N ASN A 63 -6.17 5.71 14.68
CA ASN A 63 -6.33 5.42 13.25
C ASN A 63 -5.49 4.20 12.83
N LEU A 64 -4.26 4.06 13.33
CA LEU A 64 -3.42 2.88 13.07
C LEU A 64 -4.07 1.59 13.58
N ALA A 65 -4.57 1.60 14.82
CA ALA A 65 -5.29 0.47 15.42
C ALA A 65 -6.57 0.12 14.65
N GLY A 66 -7.29 1.14 14.15
CA GLY A 66 -8.47 0.95 13.31
C GLY A 66 -8.15 0.25 11.98
N ILE A 67 -7.00 0.56 11.37
CA ILE A 67 -6.51 -0.13 10.17
C ILE A 67 -6.11 -1.56 10.51
N LEU A 68 -5.33 -1.78 11.58
CA LEU A 68 -4.94 -3.12 12.04
C LEU A 68 -6.17 -4.02 12.19
N ARG A 69 -7.20 -3.55 12.91
CA ARG A 69 -8.43 -4.32 13.14
C ARG A 69 -9.12 -4.76 11.85
N LYS A 70 -9.09 -3.94 10.79
CA LYS A 70 -9.68 -4.30 9.49
C LYS A 70 -8.84 -5.32 8.72
N LEU A 71 -7.52 -5.23 8.88
CA LEU A 71 -6.57 -6.02 8.11
C LEU A 71 -6.17 -7.32 8.80
N ILE A 72 -6.35 -7.44 10.12
CA ILE A 72 -5.73 -8.51 10.92
C ILE A 72 -6.09 -9.93 10.48
N ASN A 73 -7.30 -10.11 9.94
CA ASN A 73 -7.78 -11.41 9.46
C ASN A 73 -7.54 -11.63 7.96
N ASN A 74 -7.08 -10.61 7.23
CA ASN A 74 -7.05 -10.61 5.75
C ASN A 74 -5.64 -10.39 5.18
N VAL A 75 -4.67 -10.01 6.01
CA VAL A 75 -3.32 -9.63 5.59
C VAL A 75 -2.32 -10.29 6.54
N LYS A 76 -1.24 -10.82 5.97
CA LYS A 76 -0.10 -11.32 6.74
C LYS A 76 0.85 -10.16 7.06
N PHE A 77 1.20 -10.02 8.34
CA PHE A 77 2.16 -9.01 8.79
C PHE A 77 3.54 -9.63 8.95
N GLU A 78 4.57 -8.86 8.59
CA GLU A 78 5.97 -9.22 8.82
C GLU A 78 6.52 -8.61 10.09
N GLY A 79 5.92 -7.51 10.56
CA GLY A 79 6.43 -6.86 11.75
C GLY A 79 5.59 -5.68 12.23
N PHE A 80 5.83 -5.36 13.49
CA PHE A 80 5.29 -4.21 14.19
C PHE A 80 6.49 -3.46 14.76
N ALA A 81 6.51 -2.14 14.61
CA ALA A 81 7.59 -1.30 15.12
C ALA A 81 7.02 -0.21 16.03
N ASP A 82 7.73 0.05 17.12
CA ASP A 82 7.55 1.19 18.00
C ASP A 82 8.91 1.86 18.14
N HIS A 83 9.00 3.11 17.69
CA HIS A 83 10.22 3.92 17.73
C HIS A 83 10.15 4.99 18.84
N GLY A 84 9.22 4.89 19.79
CA GLY A 84 8.98 5.86 20.87
C GLY A 84 8.31 7.16 20.41
N VAL A 85 8.52 7.54 19.14
CA VAL A 85 7.90 8.71 18.48
C VAL A 85 6.93 8.32 17.37
N SER A 86 6.95 7.06 16.93
CA SER A 86 6.06 6.54 15.89
C SER A 86 5.84 5.05 16.04
N GLU A 87 4.66 4.60 15.62
CA GLU A 87 4.30 3.19 15.52
C GLU A 87 4.04 2.83 14.06
N ALA A 88 4.45 1.64 13.64
CA ALA A 88 4.25 1.17 12.28
C ALA A 88 3.88 -0.31 12.22
N ILE A 89 3.09 -0.65 11.21
CA ILE A 89 2.70 -2.02 10.89
C ILE A 89 3.23 -2.32 9.49
N ARG A 90 4.04 -3.37 9.36
CA ARG A 90 4.58 -3.83 8.07
C ARG A 90 3.85 -5.09 7.64
N ASN A 91 3.33 -5.07 6.42
CA ASN A 91 2.79 -6.25 5.77
C ASN A 91 3.78 -6.85 4.77
N ASP A 92 3.70 -8.17 4.62
CA ASP A 92 4.36 -8.92 3.55
C ASP A 92 3.67 -8.49 2.23
N ASN A 93 4.46 -8.09 1.24
CA ASN A 93 4.02 -7.82 -0.14
C ASN A 93 5.15 -8.18 -1.10
#